data_AF-A0A956LBJ4-F1
#
_entry.id   AF-A0A956LBJ4-F1
#
_cell.length_a   1.000
_cell.length_b   1.000
_cell.length_c   1.000
_cell.angle_alpha   90.00
_cell.angle_beta   90.00
_cell.angle_gamma   90.00
#
_symmetry.space_group_name_H-M   'P 1'
#
loop_
_entity.id
_entity.type
_entity.pdbx_description
1 polymer ?
#
loop_
_entity_poly.entity_id
_entity_poly.type
_entity_poly.pdbx_seq_one_letter_code
_entity_poly.pdbx_strand_id
1 'polypeptide(L)'
;MSAPVSPSDRRSGDPSNAAPAPESAPAREDADVDVDAILASSRLPAPQPAPDPDDPLGVTIHRLRNGLTVYLSTHRVEPRFHAWIAIRAGARHDPPKSTGLAHYLEHMMFKGS
;
A
#
# COMPACT_ATOMS: atom_id res chain seq x y z
N MET A 1 -44.64 22.37 -45.93
CA MET A 1 -43.19 22.48 -45.66
C MET A 1 -43.03 23.23 -44.33
N SER A 2 -42.85 22.51 -43.23
CA SER A 2 -42.45 23.05 -41.91
C SER A 2 -41.43 22.07 -41.32
N ALA A 3 -40.31 22.62 -40.83
CA ALA A 3 -39.07 21.93 -40.53
C ALA A 3 -39.13 20.98 -39.31
N PRO A 4 -38.21 20.00 -39.20
CA PRO A 4 -38.08 19.15 -38.01
C PRO A 4 -37.39 19.89 -36.85
N VAL A 5 -37.84 19.62 -35.62
CA VAL A 5 -37.21 20.08 -34.38
C VAL A 5 -35.93 19.27 -34.14
N SER A 6 -34.79 19.95 -34.04
CA SER A 6 -33.50 19.37 -33.65
C SER A 6 -33.53 18.84 -32.21
N PRO A 7 -32.92 17.67 -31.92
CA PRO A 7 -32.79 17.18 -30.55
C PRO A 7 -31.59 17.82 -29.87
N SER A 8 -31.70 19.10 -29.51
CA SER A 8 -30.85 19.70 -28.47
C SER A 8 -31.48 19.44 -27.11
N ASP A 9 -30.63 19.04 -26.16
CA ASP A 9 -30.88 19.01 -24.70
C ASP A 9 -31.19 17.63 -24.08
N ARG A 10 -30.24 16.69 -24.24
CA ARG A 10 -30.02 15.68 -23.20
C ARG A 10 -29.12 16.29 -22.12
N ARG A 11 -29.72 16.59 -20.96
CA ARG A 11 -29.09 16.80 -19.63
C ARG A 11 -27.73 17.51 -19.67
N SER A 12 -27.75 18.84 -19.64
CA SER A 12 -26.73 19.55 -18.87
C SER A 12 -26.87 19.10 -17.42
N GLY A 13 -25.89 18.36 -16.91
CA GLY A 13 -25.78 18.08 -15.49
C GLY A 13 -25.72 19.40 -14.74
N ASP A 14 -26.48 19.51 -13.65
CA ASP A 14 -26.41 20.63 -12.73
C ASP A 14 -24.96 20.78 -12.23
N PRO A 15 -24.27 21.91 -12.51
CA PRO A 15 -22.90 22.13 -12.06
C PRO A 15 -22.80 22.21 -10.52
N SER A 16 -23.93 22.29 -9.80
CA SER A 16 -23.98 22.27 -8.34
C SER A 16 -23.62 20.91 -7.72
N ASN A 17 -23.52 19.82 -8.49
CA ASN A 17 -23.20 18.48 -7.95
C ASN A 17 -21.85 17.92 -8.41
N ALA A 18 -20.95 18.78 -8.89
CA ALA A 18 -19.56 18.38 -9.07
C ALA A 18 -18.93 18.21 -7.68
N ALA A 19 -18.53 16.99 -7.34
CA ALA A 19 -17.66 16.77 -6.20
C ALA A 19 -16.41 17.66 -6.39
N PRO A 20 -15.95 18.39 -5.36
CA PRO A 20 -14.71 19.14 -5.47
C PRO A 20 -13.60 18.16 -5.87
N ALA A 21 -12.78 18.55 -6.86
CA ALA A 21 -11.57 17.82 -7.18
C ALA A 21 -10.79 17.59 -5.87
N PRO A 22 -10.18 16.42 -5.66
CA PRO A 22 -9.40 16.20 -4.45
C PRO A 22 -8.33 17.30 -4.40
N GLU A 23 -8.43 18.15 -3.37
CA GLU A 23 -7.37 19.08 -3.03
C GLU A 23 -6.09 18.24 -2.95
N SER A 24 -5.09 18.61 -3.76
CA SER A 24 -3.82 17.88 -3.80
C SER A 24 -3.33 17.81 -2.37
N ALA A 25 -3.28 16.60 -1.81
CA ALA A 25 -2.78 16.37 -0.47
C ALA A 25 -1.47 17.16 -0.34
N PRO A 26 -1.28 17.95 0.75
CA PRO A 26 -0.04 18.69 0.93
C PRO A 26 1.11 17.70 0.75
N ALA A 27 2.09 18.06 -0.07
CA ALA A 27 3.32 17.29 -0.19
C ALA A 27 3.81 17.09 1.24
N ARG A 28 3.73 15.85 1.73
CA ARG A 28 4.18 15.53 3.08
C ARG A 28 5.65 15.92 3.07
N GLU A 29 6.04 16.90 3.88
CA GLU A 29 7.43 17.03 4.27
C GLU A 29 7.84 15.63 4.75
N ASP A 30 8.89 15.09 4.14
CA ASP A 30 9.50 13.82 4.54
C ASP A 30 10.01 14.01 5.97
N ALA A 31 9.11 13.93 6.95
CA ALA A 31 9.44 14.02 8.35
C ALA A 31 10.57 13.04 8.59
N ASP A 32 11.72 13.53 9.04
CA ASP A 32 12.98 12.79 9.20
C ASP A 32 12.72 11.37 9.75
N VAL A 33 12.51 10.41 8.84
CA VAL A 33 12.19 9.04 9.23
C VAL A 33 13.51 8.43 9.67
N ASP A 34 13.73 8.39 10.98
CA ASP A 34 14.88 7.72 11.58
C ASP A 34 14.74 6.20 11.38
N VAL A 35 15.25 5.73 10.24
CA VAL A 35 15.25 4.32 9.86
C VAL A 35 16.00 3.50 10.90
N ASP A 36 17.09 4.00 11.47
CA ASP A 36 17.90 3.26 12.44
C ASP A 36 17.14 3.03 13.75
N ALA A 37 16.43 4.05 14.25
CA ALA A 37 15.55 3.90 15.41
C ALA A 37 14.40 2.91 15.16
N ILE A 38 13.80 2.94 13.96
CA ILE A 38 12.74 1.98 13.57
C ILE A 38 13.30 0.55 13.53
N LEU A 39 14.49 0.35 12.98
CA LEU A 39 15.13 -0.95 12.87
C LEU A 39 15.50 -1.50 14.26
N ALA A 40 16.05 -0.66 15.13
CA ALA A 40 16.38 -1.02 16.50
C ALA A 40 15.15 -1.48 17.30
N SER A 41 13.99 -0.84 17.11
CA SER A 41 12.75 -1.21 17.79
C SER A 41 12.03 -2.43 17.17
N SER A 42 12.29 -2.74 15.90
CA SER A 42 11.56 -3.76 15.14
C SER A 42 11.96 -5.22 15.45
N ARG A 43 13.06 -5.46 16.17
CA ARG A 43 13.59 -6.80 16.53
C ARG A 43 13.71 -7.74 15.33
N LEU A 44 14.12 -7.20 14.18
CA LEU A 44 14.33 -7.98 12.95
C LEU A 44 15.74 -8.59 12.96
N PRO A 45 15.93 -9.77 12.36
CA PRO A 45 17.25 -10.36 12.19
C PRO A 45 18.15 -9.46 11.32
N ALA A 46 19.45 -9.65 11.48
CA ALA A 46 20.43 -9.05 10.59
C ALA A 46 20.26 -9.58 9.15
N PRO A 47 20.67 -8.80 8.13
CA PRO A 47 20.73 -9.31 6.76
C PRO A 47 21.60 -10.56 6.65
N GLN A 48 21.12 -11.53 5.90
CA GLN A 48 21.75 -12.82 5.67
C GLN A 48 21.73 -13.10 4.15
N PRO A 49 22.83 -12.77 3.43
CA PRO A 49 22.86 -12.87 1.98
C PRO A 49 22.99 -14.32 1.47
N ALA A 50 23.35 -15.26 2.33
CA ALA A 50 23.49 -16.67 2.01
C ALA A 50 22.61 -17.53 2.93
N PRO A 51 21.93 -18.57 2.42
CA PRO A 51 21.10 -19.43 3.24
C PRO A 51 21.87 -20.11 4.37
N ASP A 52 21.18 -20.37 5.48
CA ASP A 52 21.69 -21.25 6.52
C ASP A 52 21.72 -22.72 6.01
N PRO A 53 22.83 -23.46 6.18
CA PRO A 53 22.88 -24.88 5.82
C PRO A 53 21.77 -25.73 6.46
N ASP A 54 21.28 -25.35 7.64
CA ASP A 54 20.25 -26.07 8.38
C ASP A 54 18.82 -25.56 8.06
N ASP A 55 18.66 -24.58 7.16
CA ASP A 55 17.35 -24.07 6.72
C ASP A 55 16.84 -24.81 5.47
N PRO A 56 15.82 -25.68 5.58
CA PRO A 56 15.28 -26.41 4.44
C PRO A 56 14.59 -25.50 3.42
N LEU A 57 14.21 -24.27 3.80
CA LEU A 57 13.61 -23.29 2.88
C LEU A 57 14.65 -22.47 2.14
N GLY A 58 15.93 -22.54 2.55
CA GLY A 58 17.03 -21.82 1.90
C GLY A 58 16.79 -20.30 1.84
N VAL A 59 16.29 -19.70 2.93
CA VAL A 59 15.90 -18.29 2.96
C VAL A 59 17.13 -17.39 2.97
N THR A 60 17.07 -16.31 2.18
CA THR A 60 17.99 -15.17 2.28
C THR A 60 17.25 -13.95 2.80
N ILE A 61 17.93 -13.15 3.61
CA ILE A 61 17.38 -11.97 4.27
C ILE A 61 18.13 -10.73 3.78
N HIS A 62 17.40 -9.79 3.18
CA HIS A 62 17.96 -8.57 2.62
C HIS A 62 17.37 -7.35 3.31
N ARG A 63 18.15 -6.28 3.44
CA ARG A 63 17.69 -4.98 3.92
C ARG A 63 17.83 -3.95 2.80
N LEU A 64 16.72 -3.35 2.41
CA LEU A 64 16.70 -2.27 1.43
C LEU A 64 17.09 -0.94 2.08
N ARG A 65 17.47 0.05 1.24
CA ARG A 65 17.88 1.39 1.70
C ARG A 65 16.81 2.12 2.52
N ASN A 66 15.54 1.85 2.25
CA ASN A 66 14.40 2.43 2.97
C ASN A 66 14.05 1.69 4.28
N GLY A 67 14.88 0.74 4.72
CA GLY A 67 14.65 -0.03 5.93
C GLY A 67 13.79 -1.29 5.75
N LEU A 68 13.17 -1.52 4.58
CA LEU A 68 12.35 -2.71 4.35
C LEU A 68 13.22 -3.98 4.39
N THR A 69 12.77 -4.98 5.15
CA THR A 69 13.42 -6.29 5.21
C THR A 69 12.69 -7.25 4.29
N VAL A 70 13.43 -7.91 3.40
CA VAL A 70 12.91 -8.83 2.40
C VAL A 70 13.44 -10.23 2.70
N TYR A 71 12.52 -11.18 2.88
CA TYR A 71 12.82 -12.60 2.99
C TYR A 71 12.55 -13.24 1.64
N LEU A 72 13.55 -13.93 1.09
CA LEU A 72 13.46 -14.56 -0.22
C LEU A 72 13.85 -16.03 -0.14
N SER A 73 12.92 -16.89 -0.54
CA SER A 73 13.15 -18.32 -0.77
C SER A 73 12.81 -18.65 -2.22
N THR A 74 13.66 -19.45 -2.87
CA THR A 74 13.45 -19.85 -4.27
C THR A 74 12.84 -21.25 -4.32
N HIS A 75 11.60 -21.33 -4.81
CA HIS A 75 10.91 -22.60 -5.03
C HIS A 75 10.81 -22.91 -6.53
N ARG A 76 11.56 -23.92 -7.02
CA ARG A 76 11.67 -24.23 -8.46
C ARG A 76 10.72 -25.31 -8.96
N VAL A 77 9.84 -25.84 -8.10
CA VAL A 77 8.91 -26.93 -8.45
C VAL A 77 7.76 -26.40 -9.33
N GLU A 78 7.30 -25.17 -9.10
CA GLU A 78 6.21 -24.54 -9.84
C GLU A 78 6.62 -23.14 -10.32
N PRO A 79 6.24 -22.70 -11.53
CA PRO A 79 6.54 -21.37 -12.06
C PRO A 79 5.58 -20.32 -11.48
N ARG A 80 5.54 -20.20 -10.16
CA ARG A 80 4.65 -19.29 -9.44
C ARG A 80 5.45 -18.38 -8.51
N PHE A 81 4.92 -17.18 -8.33
CA PHE A 81 5.44 -16.20 -7.38
C PHE A 81 4.39 -15.92 -6.33
N HIS A 82 4.83 -15.91 -5.07
CA HIS A 82 4.01 -15.53 -3.93
C HIS A 82 4.74 -14.44 -3.17
N ALA A 83 4.01 -13.37 -2.83
CA ALA A 83 4.52 -12.30 -2.00
C ALA A 83 3.53 -11.99 -0.89
N TRP A 84 4.09 -11.71 0.27
CA TRP A 84 3.37 -11.15 1.40
C TRP A 84 4.11 -9.91 1.86
N ILE A 85 3.35 -8.85 2.14
CA ILE A 85 3.88 -7.63 2.71
C ILE A 85 3.27 -7.50 4.10
N ALA A 86 4.11 -7.64 5.13
CA ALA A 86 3.69 -7.45 6.51
C ALA A 86 3.89 -5.97 6.89
N ILE A 87 2.83 -5.35 7.41
CA ILE A 87 2.89 -3.98 7.94
C ILE A 87 2.75 -4.07 9.46
N ARG A 88 3.65 -3.38 10.19
CA ARG A 88 3.61 -3.29 11.65
C ARG A 88 2.60 -2.23 12.12
N ALA A 89 1.39 -2.31 11.61
CA ALA A 89 0.25 -1.49 11.98
C ALA A 89 -1.03 -2.34 11.87
N GLY A 90 -2.14 -1.86 12.43
CA GLY A 90 -3.39 -2.60 12.46
C GLY A 90 -4.38 -1.95 13.41
N ALA A 91 -5.55 -2.57 13.64
CA ALA A 91 -6.66 -1.98 14.39
C ALA A 91 -6.29 -1.48 15.81
N ARG A 92 -5.26 -2.05 16.44
CA ARG A 92 -4.71 -1.55 17.73
C ARG A 92 -4.23 -0.09 17.66
N HIS A 93 -3.85 0.37 16.48
CA HIS A 93 -3.35 1.71 16.21
C HIS A 93 -4.46 2.64 15.69
N ASP A 94 -5.71 2.18 15.61
CA ASP A 94 -6.83 3.02 15.19
C ASP A 94 -7.10 4.10 16.26
N PRO A 95 -7.42 5.34 15.85
CA PRO A 95 -7.83 6.37 16.80
C PRO A 95 -9.08 5.95 17.59
N PRO A 96 -9.22 6.33 18.87
CA PRO A 96 -10.36 5.92 19.70
C PRO A 96 -11.73 6.30 19.12
N LYS A 97 -11.79 7.38 18.34
CA LYS A 97 -13.02 7.91 17.71
C LYS A 97 -13.23 7.40 16.27
N SER A 98 -12.35 6.54 15.75
CA SER A 98 -12.35 6.10 14.35
C SER A 98 -11.83 4.67 14.23
N THR A 99 -12.49 3.76 14.93
CA THR A 99 -12.21 2.31 14.87
C THR A 99 -12.55 1.73 13.51
N GLY A 100 -11.77 0.75 13.05
CA GLY A 100 -11.95 0.07 11.76
C GLY A 100 -11.15 0.71 10.62
N LEU A 101 -10.32 1.71 10.91
CA LEU A 101 -9.55 2.43 9.89
C LEU A 101 -8.49 1.55 9.23
N ALA A 102 -7.75 0.75 10.01
CA ALA A 102 -6.78 -0.19 9.45
C ALA A 102 -7.42 -1.18 8.46
N HIS A 103 -8.60 -1.70 8.80
CA HIS A 103 -9.35 -2.62 7.93
C HIS A 103 -9.94 -1.90 6.72
N TYR A 104 -10.44 -0.67 6.90
CA TYR A 104 -10.89 0.15 5.79
C TYR A 104 -9.75 0.42 4.79
N LEU A 105 -8.55 0.75 5.29
CA LEU A 105 -7.37 0.94 4.48
C LEU A 105 -7.00 -0.33 3.71
N GLU A 106 -6.99 -1.50 4.36
CA GLU A 106 -6.76 -2.79 3.71
C GLU A 106 -7.69 -2.99 2.50
N HIS A 107 -8.98 -2.69 2.66
CA HIS A 107 -9.92 -2.74 1.53
C HIS A 107 -9.63 -1.71 0.44
N MET A 108 -9.19 -0.50 0.80
CA MET A 108 -8.89 0.55 -0.18
C MET A 108 -7.65 0.22 -1.02
N MET A 109 -6.67 -0.49 -0.45
CA MET A 109 -5.45 -0.90 -1.18
C MET A 109 -5.74 -1.79 -2.41
N PHE A 110 -6.90 -2.46 -2.46
CA PHE A 110 -7.31 -3.30 -3.58
C PHE A 110 -8.18 -2.58 -4.62
N LYS A 111 -8.54 -1.31 -4.40
CA LYS A 111 -9.48 -0.57 -5.26
C LYS A 111 -8.81 0.33 -6.31
N GLY A 112 -7.49 0.28 -6.42
CA GLY A 112 -6.71 1.05 -7.39
C GLY A 112 -5.56 1.80 -6.72
N SER A 113 -4.49 2.00 -7.49
CA SER A 113 -3.29 2.74 -7.13
C SER A 113 -3.00 3.81 -8.17
#